data_AF-A0A645HA73-F1
#
_entry.id   AF-A0A645HA73-F1
#
_cell.length_a   1.000
_cell.length_b   1.000
_cell.length_c   1.000
_cell.angle_alpha   90.00
_cell.angle_beta   90.00
_cell.angle_gamma   90.00
#
_symmetry.space_group_name_H-M   'P 1'
#
loop_
_entity.id
_entity.type
_entity.pdbx_description
1 polymer ?
#
loop_
_entity_poly.entity_id
_entity_poly.type
_entity_poly.pdbx_seq_one_letter_code
_entity_poly.pdbx_strand_id
1 'polypeptide(L)' 'MEMTREEIGNKKDEYRVLLIYAEKERKEATEELAEELSAEGFELAVPPLAQVGITIGTHAGPTAIGICYIKKHELI' A
#
# COMPACT_ATOMS: atom_id res chain seq x y z
N MET A 1 -9.19 -3.66 0.15
CA MET A 1 -8.77 -5.07 0.08
C MET A 1 -9.38 -5.81 -1.11
N GLU A 2 -10.68 -5.74 -1.36
CA GLU A 2 -11.34 -6.45 -2.49
C GLU A 2 -10.70 -6.13 -3.85
N MET A 3 -10.60 -4.85 -4.22
CA MET A 3 -9.95 -4.40 -5.46
C MET A 3 -8.50 -4.94 -5.60
N THR A 4 -7.72 -4.93 -4.52
CA THR A 4 -6.34 -5.45 -4.54
C THR A 4 -6.28 -6.94 -4.88
N ARG A 5 -7.21 -7.74 -4.35
CA ARG A 5 -7.30 -9.17 -4.63
C ARG A 5 -7.72 -9.42 -6.08
N GLU A 6 -8.66 -8.63 -6.60
CA GLU A 6 -9.11 -8.71 -7.99
C GLU A 6 -8.00 -8.33 -8.99
N GLU A 7 -7.24 -7.28 -8.69
CA GLU A 7 -6.26 -6.72 -9.62
C GLU A 7 -4.95 -7.51 -9.64
N ILE A 8 -4.41 -7.87 -8.47
CA ILE A 8 -3.07 -8.47 -8.35
C ILE A 8 -3.03 -9.78 -7.54
N GLY A 9 -4.17 -10.31 -7.07
CA GLY A 9 -4.21 -11.49 -6.22
C GLY A 9 -3.61 -12.76 -6.82
N ASN A 10 -3.70 -12.93 -8.14
CA ASN A 10 -3.08 -14.07 -8.86
C ASN A 10 -1.66 -13.77 -9.37
N LYS A 11 -1.13 -12.58 -9.10
CA LYS A 11 0.18 -12.10 -9.57
C LYS A 11 1.00 -11.49 -8.44
N LYS A 12 0.79 -11.92 -7.20
CA LYS A 12 1.43 -11.33 -6.01
C LYS A 12 2.96 -11.29 -6.16
N ASP A 13 3.53 -12.35 -6.73
CA ASP A 13 4.98 -12.48 -6.93
C ASP A 13 5.55 -11.46 -7.94
N GLU A 14 4.73 -10.84 -8.80
CA GLU A 14 5.14 -9.81 -9.74
C GLU A 14 5.16 -8.39 -9.14
N TYR A 15 4.62 -8.19 -7.93
CA TYR A 15 4.44 -6.86 -7.35
C TYR A 15 5.02 -6.75 -5.94
N ARG A 16 5.45 -5.54 -5.58
CA ARG A 16 5.62 -5.10 -4.20
C ARG A 16 4.51 -4.15 -3.83
N VAL A 17 4.07 -4.19 -2.59
CA VAL A 17 2.98 -3.35 -2.08
C VAL A 17 3.53 -2.31 -1.11
N LEU A 18 3.18 -1.04 -1.34
CA LEU A 18 3.46 0.07 -0.43
C LEU A 18 2.13 0.64 0.03
N LEU A 19 1.96 0.82 1.33
CA LEU A 19 0.79 1.47 1.87
C LEU A 19 1.07 2.95 2.11
N ILE A 20 0.06 3.78 1.84
CA ILE A 20 0.17 5.23 2.01
C ILE A 20 -0.95 5.75 2.90
N TYR A 21 -0.65 6.77 3.69
CA TYR A 21 -1.62 7.42 4.58
C TYR A 21 -1.49 8.94 4.53
N ALA A 22 -2.62 9.65 4.69
CA ALA A 22 -2.66 11.11 4.65
C ALA A 22 -2.13 11.76 5.93
N GLU A 23 -2.76 11.46 7.06
CA GLU A 23 -2.44 12.06 8.35
C GLU A 23 -1.93 11.03 9.35
N LYS A 24 -1.20 11.47 10.38
CA LYS A 24 -0.55 10.59 11.36
C LYS A 24 -1.54 9.70 12.10
N GLU A 25 -2.76 10.17 12.31
CA GLU A 25 -3.87 9.46 12.94
C GLU A 25 -4.33 8.24 12.12
N ARG A 26 -3.96 8.17 10.83
CA ARG A 26 -4.26 7.01 9.98
C ARG A 26 -3.15 5.98 9.96
N LYS A 27 -2.00 6.26 10.57
CA LYS A 27 -0.83 5.39 10.52
C LYS A 27 -1.11 4.00 11.10
N GLU A 28 -1.69 3.91 12.29
CA GLU A 28 -1.98 2.63 12.97
C GLU A 28 -2.89 1.73 12.12
N ALA A 29 -4.02 2.25 11.64
CA ALA A 29 -4.91 1.52 10.74
C ALA A 29 -4.24 1.12 9.41
N THR A 30 -3.20 1.85 8.98
CA THR A 30 -2.41 1.50 7.80
C THR A 30 -1.39 0.40 8.11
N GLU A 31 -0.85 0.36 9.33
CA GLU A 31 0.03 -0.71 9.80
C GLU A 31 -0.75 -2.03 9.91
N GLU A 32 -1.96 -2.00 10.49
CA GLU A 32 -2.87 -3.17 10.53
C GLU A 32 -3.15 -3.71 9.12
N LEU A 33 -3.45 -2.83 8.17
CA LEU A 33 -3.70 -3.23 6.78
C LEU A 33 -2.45 -3.82 6.10
N ALA A 34 -1.25 -3.32 6.44
CA ALA A 34 0.00 -3.89 5.95
C ALA A 34 0.22 -5.30 6.48
N GLU A 35 -0.05 -5.53 7.77
CA GLU A 35 0.04 -6.84 8.40
C GLU A 35 -0.94 -7.85 7.77
N GLU A 36 -2.18 -7.44 7.51
CA GLU A 36 -3.17 -8.27 6.81
C GLU A 36 -2.69 -8.68 5.40
N LEU A 37 -2.20 -7.72 4.61
CA LEU A 37 -1.67 -7.99 3.27
C LEU A 37 -0.44 -8.90 3.32
N SER A 38 0.46 -8.69 4.28
CA SER A 38 1.61 -9.57 4.47
C SER A 38 1.18 -10.99 4.85
N ALA A 39 0.17 -11.15 5.71
CA ALA A 39 -0.37 -12.45 6.11
C ALA A 39 -1.04 -13.18 4.93
N GLU A 40 -1.62 -12.44 3.99
CA GLU A 40 -2.14 -12.98 2.72
C GLU A 40 -1.04 -13.32 1.70
N GLY A 41 0.24 -13.08 2.01
CA GLY A 41 1.38 -13.41 1.15
C GLY A 41 1.74 -12.34 0.12
N PHE A 42 1.30 -11.09 0.28
CA PHE A 42 1.80 -9.98 -0.53
C PHE A 42 3.18 -9.53 -0.01
N GLU A 43 4.14 -9.31 -0.92
CA GLU A 43 5.45 -8.74 -0.56
C GLU A 43 5.30 -7.23 -0.33
N LEU A 44 5.60 -6.76 0.89
CA LEU A 44 5.61 -5.34 1.21
C LEU A 44 6.93 -4.67 0.80
N ALA A 45 6.87 -3.38 0.45
CA ALA A 45 8.05 -2.54 0.29
C ALA A 45 8.78 -2.33 1.63
N VAL A 46 10.03 -1.86 1.57
CA VAL A 46 10.83 -1.50 2.75
C VAL A 46 11.26 -0.04 2.62
N PRO A 47 10.74 0.88 3.44
CA PRO A 47 9.69 0.69 4.46
C PRO A 47 8.30 0.36 3.86
N PRO A 48 7.40 -0.30 4.61
CA PRO A 48 6.09 -0.77 4.10
C PRO A 48 5.04 0.34 4.01
N LEU A 49 5.30 1.50 4.65
CA LEU A 49 4.39 2.62 4.75
C LEU A 49 5.08 3.94 4.36
N ALA A 50 4.33 4.85 3.74
CA ALA A 50 4.73 6.24 3.51
C ALA A 50 3.60 7.24 3.76
N GLN A 51 3.90 8.38 4.40
CA GLN A 51 2.93 9.47 4.49
C GLN A 51 2.89 10.24 3.17
N VAL A 52 1.69 10.54 2.66
CA VAL A 52 1.57 11.42 1.48
C VAL A 52 1.80 12.89 1.86
N GLY A 53 2.36 13.66 0.93
CA GLY A 53 2.58 15.10 1.11
C GLY A 53 1.34 15.95 0.81
N ILE A 54 1.44 17.26 1.07
CA ILE A 54 0.34 18.24 0.95
C ILE A 54 -0.36 18.20 -0.42
N THR A 55 0.40 18.05 -1.50
CA THR A 55 -0.15 18.01 -2.86
C THR A 55 -1.16 16.88 -3.04
N ILE A 56 -0.91 15.71 -2.47
CA ILE A 56 -1.86 14.58 -2.55
C ILE A 56 -2.91 14.70 -1.45
N GLY A 57 -2.49 15.02 -0.21
CA GLY A 57 -3.37 15.09 0.95
C GLY A 57 -4.53 16.09 0.80
N THR A 58 -4.29 17.26 0.20
CA THR A 58 -5.34 18.26 -0.03
C THR A 58 -6.45 17.76 -0.96
N HIS A 59 -6.15 16.85 -1.89
CA HIS A 59 -7.14 16.31 -2.82
C HIS A 59 -7.77 14.99 -2.33
N ALA A 60 -7.01 14.14 -1.65
CA ALA A 60 -7.49 12.85 -1.14
C ALA A 60 -8.28 12.97 0.17
N GLY A 61 -8.03 14.02 0.95
CA GLY A 61 -8.63 14.24 2.26
C GLY A 61 -7.83 13.58 3.41
N PRO A 62 -8.06 14.02 4.66
CA PRO A 62 -7.23 13.66 5.81
C PRO A 62 -7.36 12.20 6.26
N THR A 63 -8.43 11.51 5.86
CA THR A 63 -8.71 10.12 6.25
C THR A 63 -8.19 9.08 5.27
N ALA A 64 -7.59 9.52 4.15
CA ALA A 64 -7.20 8.64 3.06
C ALA A 64 -6.11 7.63 3.49
N ILE A 65 -6.34 6.38 3.10
CA ILE A 65 -5.38 5.29 3.09
C ILE A 65 -5.37 4.72 1.68
N GLY A 66 -4.19 4.46 1.13
CA GLY A 66 -4.01 3.91 -0.21
C GLY A 66 -3.12 2.68 -0.20
N ILE A 67 -3.32 1.82 -1.21
CA ILE A 67 -2.48 0.66 -1.48
C ILE A 67 -1.85 0.89 -2.87
N CYS A 68 -0.53 0.91 -2.94
CA CYS A 68 0.22 1.08 -4.17
C CYS A 68 0.85 -0.25 -4.59
N TYR A 69 0.70 -0.63 -5.85
CA TYR A 69 1.37 -1.80 -6.42
C TYR A 69 2.52 -1.37 -7.32
N ILE A 70 3.71 -1.87 -7.02
CA ILE A 70 4.94 -1.57 -7.74
C ILE A 70 5.36 -2.84 -8.46
N LYS A 71 5.28 -2.86 -9.79
CA LYS A 71 5.69 -4.03 -10.57
C LYS A 71 7.19 -4.26 -10.40
N LYS A 72 7.58 -5.48 -10.04
CA LYS A 72 8.98 -5.90 -10.01
C LYS A 72 9.49 -5.89 -11.44
N HIS A 73 10.54 -5.11 -11.71
CA HIS A 73 11.24 -5.17 -12.98
C HIS A 73 12.38 -6.18 -12.86
N GLU A 74 12.49 -7.07 -13.85
CA GLU A 74 13.75 -7.78 -14.06
C GLU A 74 14.79 -6.76 -14.53
N LEU A 75 15.84 -6.57 -13.73
CA LEU A 75 17.05 -5.93 -14.22
C LEU A 75 17.70 -6.93 -15.18
N ILE A 76 17.58 -6.65 -16.48
CA ILE A 76 18.30 -7.37 -17.55
C ILE A 76 19.81 -7.12 -17.38
#